data_AF-A0A453N416-F1
#
_entry.id   AF-A0A453N416-F1
#
_cell.length_a   1.000
_cell.length_b   1.000
_cell.length_c   1.000
_cell.angle_alpha   90.00
_cell.angle_beta   90.00
_cell.angle_gamma   90.00
#
_symmetry.space_group_name_H-M   'P 1'
#
loop_
_entity.id
_entity.type
_entity.pdbx_description
1 polymer ?
#
loop_
_entity_poly.entity_id
_entity_poly.type
_entity_poly.pdbx_seq_one_letter_code
_entity_poly.pdbx_strand_id
1 'polypeptide(L)'
;MLGSLPPEIMQALVEHYSGKGWLQRVEQCILHMDISSLDFNQVVRLCREHGLYGALIYLFNQGLNDFRTPLEELLSVIQNATRKDATSTCYRMLVYLKYCFQGLAFPPGHGTIPRAQLHAVRKELLQFMLEDSKMLTSEVFKGFSSSSGKCPNICYLLWMDTEATLEVVKCAFAQENFEPTSSTLDASVSKDEEDTDIESPDSQNILLQSVVDAIIHIVGLENEAIHSVVVGTAESEESELWPSVSDFGHIVEFVSFFVSYKRANASQRVLKHILKYLTSSTTSYDDKKMPPQKEVLQLFNVVPQTDWNSDYVLNLCLDAHFHQACGMIYTARNQNLAALDSYMKDTMEPYHAFIFINKKLLQL
;
A
#
# COMPACT_ATOMS: atom_id res chain seq x y z
N MET A 1 -26.11 2.43 -34.88
CA MET A 1 -26.47 2.50 -33.45
C MET A 1 -27.55 1.46 -33.24
N LEU A 2 -27.28 0.38 -32.50
CA LEU A 2 -28.36 -0.47 -32.01
C LEU A 2 -29.15 0.37 -31.02
N GLY A 3 -30.43 0.61 -31.32
CA GLY A 3 -31.35 1.24 -30.38
C GLY A 3 -31.47 0.39 -29.11
N SER A 4 -31.83 1.03 -28.00
CA SER A 4 -32.06 0.45 -26.67
C SER A 4 -32.39 -1.03 -26.70
N LEU A 5 -31.51 -1.85 -26.10
CA LEU A 5 -31.75 -3.28 -25.98
C LEU A 5 -32.82 -3.47 -24.90
N PRO A 6 -34.03 -3.97 -25.23
CA PRO A 6 -35.05 -4.19 -24.24
C PRO A 6 -34.54 -5.12 -23.12
N PRO A 7 -34.89 -4.84 -21.86
CA PRO A 7 -34.51 -5.65 -20.71
C PRO A 7 -34.72 -7.17 -20.91
N GLU A 8 -35.82 -7.56 -21.56
CA GLU A 8 -36.15 -8.95 -21.87
C GLU A 8 -35.12 -9.62 -22.79
N ILE A 9 -34.55 -8.87 -23.74
CA ILE A 9 -33.53 -9.39 -24.65
C ILE A 9 -32.21 -9.55 -23.90
N MET A 10 -31.86 -8.62 -23.00
CA MET A 10 -30.66 -8.77 -22.16
C MET A 10 -30.77 -10.02 -21.28
N GLN A 11 -31.91 -10.20 -20.61
CA GLN A 11 -32.15 -11.37 -19.77
C GLN A 11 -32.04 -12.67 -20.58
N ALA A 12 -32.71 -12.76 -21.73
CA ALA A 12 -32.64 -13.94 -22.58
C ALA A 12 -31.21 -14.21 -23.09
N LEU A 13 -30.45 -13.17 -23.42
CA LEU A 13 -29.06 -13.26 -23.85
C LEU A 13 -28.20 -13.86 -22.73
N VAL A 14 -28.35 -13.37 -21.51
CA VAL A 14 -27.57 -13.84 -20.36
C VAL A 14 -27.95 -15.27 -20.00
N GLU A 15 -29.24 -15.60 -19.90
CA GLU A 15 -29.70 -16.96 -19.61
C GLU A 15 -29.16 -17.96 -20.64
N HIS A 16 -29.21 -17.60 -21.93
CA HIS A 16 -28.71 -18.44 -23.02
C HIS A 16 -27.19 -18.67 -22.96
N TYR A 17 -26.42 -17.62 -22.65
CA TYR A 17 -24.95 -17.72 -22.59
C TYR A 17 -24.43 -18.22 -21.25
N SER A 18 -25.19 -18.05 -20.17
CA SER A 18 -24.93 -18.63 -18.85
C SER A 18 -24.92 -20.17 -18.94
N GLY A 19 -25.95 -20.77 -19.55
CA GLY A 19 -26.02 -22.22 -19.77
C GLY A 19 -24.91 -22.78 -20.67
N LYS A 20 -24.20 -21.93 -21.42
CA LYS A 20 -23.07 -22.28 -22.28
C LYS A 20 -21.69 -21.94 -21.68
N GLY A 21 -21.66 -21.33 -20.48
CA GLY A 21 -20.42 -20.87 -19.82
C GLY A 21 -19.77 -19.67 -20.51
N TRP A 22 -20.51 -18.88 -21.29
CA TRP A 22 -19.97 -17.75 -22.09
C TRP A 22 -20.26 -16.39 -21.45
N LEU A 23 -20.33 -16.33 -20.13
CA LEU A 23 -20.60 -15.12 -19.36
C LEU A 23 -19.64 -13.97 -19.66
N GLN A 24 -18.36 -14.26 -19.95
CA GLN A 24 -17.40 -13.23 -20.37
C GLN A 24 -17.80 -12.51 -21.66
N ARG A 25 -18.46 -13.21 -22.60
CA ARG A 25 -18.93 -12.56 -23.84
C ARG A 25 -20.11 -11.64 -23.56
N VAL A 26 -20.98 -12.02 -22.63
CA VAL A 26 -22.09 -11.19 -22.17
C VAL A 26 -21.57 -9.90 -21.55
N GLU A 27 -20.57 -10.02 -20.67
CA GLU A 27 -19.90 -8.89 -20.07
C GLU A 27 -19.29 -7.96 -21.14
N GLN A 28 -18.57 -8.50 -22.12
CA GLN A 28 -18.05 -7.72 -23.24
C GLN A 28 -19.13 -7.03 -24.07
N CYS A 29 -20.28 -7.66 -24.29
CA CYS A 29 -21.40 -7.02 -24.97
C CYS A 29 -21.89 -5.80 -24.19
N ILE A 30 -22.05 -5.90 -22.87
CA ILE A 30 -22.51 -4.80 -22.02
C ILE A 30 -21.52 -3.61 -22.07
N LEU A 31 -20.20 -3.87 -22.06
CA LEU A 31 -19.18 -2.83 -22.12
C LEU A 31 -19.19 -1.98 -23.40
N HIS A 32 -19.77 -2.50 -24.49
CA HIS A 32 -19.84 -1.81 -25.79
C HIS A 32 -21.24 -1.25 -26.09
N MET A 33 -22.17 -1.34 -25.14
CA MET A 33 -23.51 -0.78 -25.27
C MET A 33 -23.58 0.63 -24.70
N ASP A 34 -24.46 1.46 -25.27
CA ASP A 34 -24.79 2.77 -24.71
C ASP A 34 -25.62 2.58 -23.43
N ILE A 35 -25.15 3.12 -22.30
CA ILE A 35 -25.79 2.97 -21.00
C ILE A 35 -27.20 3.58 -20.99
N SER A 36 -27.43 4.65 -21.76
CA SER A 36 -28.74 5.28 -21.90
C SER A 36 -29.79 4.35 -22.54
N SER A 37 -29.31 3.29 -23.18
CA SER A 37 -30.08 2.34 -23.97
C SER A 37 -30.42 1.06 -23.17
N LEU A 38 -29.97 0.96 -21.91
CA LEU A 38 -30.13 -0.19 -21.03
C LEU A 38 -31.09 0.09 -19.86
N ASP A 39 -31.84 -0.91 -19.43
CA ASP A 39 -32.50 -0.88 -18.11
C ASP A 39 -31.46 -1.10 -17.01
N PHE A 40 -30.94 0.00 -16.47
CA PHE A 40 -29.87 -0.01 -15.47
C PHE A 40 -30.17 -0.97 -14.30
N ASN A 41 -31.38 -0.93 -13.74
CA ASN A 41 -31.73 -1.72 -12.57
C ASN A 41 -31.75 -3.21 -12.87
N GLN A 42 -32.33 -3.59 -14.01
CA GLN A 42 -32.40 -4.99 -14.38
C GLN A 42 -31.02 -5.55 -14.75
N VAL A 43 -30.21 -4.80 -15.50
CA VAL A 43 -28.86 -5.23 -15.89
C VAL A 43 -27.95 -5.36 -14.67
N VAL A 44 -28.02 -4.44 -13.70
CA VAL A 44 -27.24 -4.54 -12.45
C VAL A 44 -27.61 -5.79 -11.65
N ARG A 45 -28.91 -6.09 -11.49
CA ARG A 45 -29.37 -7.32 -10.83
C ARG A 45 -28.81 -8.56 -11.50
N LEU A 46 -28.88 -8.59 -12.81
CA LEU A 46 -28.38 -9.68 -13.62
C LEU A 46 -26.86 -9.85 -13.50
N CYS A 47 -26.11 -8.75 -13.47
CA CYS A 47 -24.67 -8.77 -13.25
C CYS A 47 -24.31 -9.33 -11.88
N ARG A 48 -25.07 -8.98 -10.82
CA ARG A 48 -24.90 -9.54 -9.47
C ARG A 48 -25.17 -11.05 -9.44
N GLU A 49 -26.29 -11.48 -10.02
CA GLU A 49 -26.72 -12.89 -10.03
C GLU A 49 -25.71 -13.80 -10.76
N HIS A 50 -25.02 -13.28 -11.78
CA HIS A 50 -24.09 -14.05 -12.61
C HIS A 50 -22.61 -13.72 -12.39
N GLY A 51 -22.27 -12.87 -11.41
CA GLY A 51 -20.88 -12.50 -11.10
C GLY A 51 -20.17 -11.69 -12.20
N LEU A 52 -20.93 -10.94 -13.03
CA LEU A 52 -20.41 -10.11 -14.13
C LEU A 52 -19.85 -8.77 -13.60
N TYR A 53 -18.88 -8.82 -12.69
CA TYR A 53 -18.48 -7.64 -11.93
C TYR A 53 -17.78 -6.54 -12.75
N GLY A 54 -17.10 -6.86 -13.86
CA GLY A 54 -16.51 -5.83 -14.72
C GLY A 54 -17.59 -5.02 -15.46
N ALA A 55 -18.65 -5.67 -15.92
CA ALA A 55 -19.85 -4.97 -16.42
C ALA A 55 -20.52 -4.15 -15.31
N LEU A 56 -20.65 -4.71 -14.10
CA LEU A 56 -21.21 -3.99 -12.96
C LEU A 56 -20.41 -2.71 -12.65
N ILE A 57 -19.07 -2.80 -12.55
CA ILE A 57 -18.21 -1.64 -12.31
C ILE A 57 -18.36 -0.60 -13.44
N TYR A 58 -18.39 -1.05 -14.69
CA TYR A 58 -18.60 -0.16 -15.84
C TYR A 58 -19.91 0.63 -15.74
N LEU A 59 -21.01 -0.06 -15.41
CA LEU A 59 -22.33 0.56 -15.29
C LEU A 59 -22.35 1.65 -14.22
N PHE A 60 -21.80 1.38 -13.02
CA PHE A 60 -21.76 2.38 -11.95
C PHE A 60 -20.84 3.56 -12.27
N ASN A 61 -19.63 3.30 -12.76
CA ASN A 61 -18.65 4.35 -13.05
C ASN A 61 -19.12 5.26 -14.19
N GLN A 62 -19.58 4.69 -15.30
CA GLN A 62 -19.95 5.47 -16.48
C GLN A 62 -21.41 5.93 -16.46
N GLY A 63 -22.31 5.17 -15.84
CA GLY A 63 -23.73 5.48 -15.78
C GLY A 63 -24.09 6.43 -14.63
N LEU A 64 -23.46 6.28 -13.47
CA LEU A 64 -23.80 7.04 -12.26
C LEU A 64 -22.64 7.87 -11.70
N ASN A 65 -21.44 7.75 -12.27
CA ASN A 65 -20.23 8.38 -11.73
C ASN A 65 -19.95 7.96 -10.27
N ASP A 66 -20.31 6.73 -9.93
CA ASP A 66 -20.22 6.15 -8.59
C ASP A 66 -19.13 5.09 -8.55
N PHE A 67 -18.03 5.40 -7.86
CA PHE A 67 -16.86 4.52 -7.77
C PHE A 67 -16.89 3.63 -6.53
N ARG A 68 -17.75 3.94 -5.56
CA ARG A 68 -17.81 3.33 -4.25
C ARG A 68 -18.73 2.12 -4.23
N THR A 69 -19.93 2.21 -4.82
CA THR A 69 -20.89 1.09 -4.83
C THR A 69 -20.28 -0.21 -5.41
N PRO A 70 -19.47 -0.18 -6.49
CA PRO A 70 -18.80 -1.40 -6.95
C PRO A 70 -17.87 -2.03 -5.91
N LEU A 71 -17.19 -1.24 -5.06
CA LEU A 71 -16.37 -1.79 -3.98
C LEU A 71 -17.22 -2.45 -2.89
N GLU A 72 -18.37 -1.86 -2.55
CA GLU A 72 -19.32 -2.43 -1.59
C GLU A 72 -19.83 -3.81 -2.07
N GLU A 73 -20.15 -3.93 -3.35
CA GLU A 73 -20.59 -5.18 -3.98
C GLU A 73 -19.48 -6.25 -3.96
N LEU A 74 -18.26 -5.89 -4.37
CA LEU A 74 -17.12 -6.83 -4.36
C LEU A 74 -16.76 -7.27 -2.93
N LEU A 75 -16.75 -6.33 -1.99
CA LEU A 75 -16.42 -6.61 -0.60
C LEU A 75 -17.46 -7.53 0.04
N SER A 76 -18.75 -7.33 -0.23
CA SER A 76 -19.81 -8.22 0.26
C SER A 76 -19.59 -9.67 -0.17
N VAL A 77 -19.12 -9.88 -1.39
CA VAL A 77 -18.80 -11.22 -1.91
C VAL A 77 -17.57 -11.80 -1.21
N ILE A 78 -16.52 -10.99 -1.01
CA ILE A 78 -15.31 -11.41 -0.28
C ILE A 78 -15.65 -11.80 1.17
N GLN A 79 -16.55 -11.07 1.81
CA GLN A 79 -16.96 -11.31 3.19
C GLN A 79 -17.88 -12.53 3.36
N ASN A 80 -18.61 -12.94 2.32
CA ASN A 80 -19.57 -14.04 2.40
C ASN A 80 -19.08 -15.36 1.79
N ALA A 81 -17.86 -15.37 1.25
CA ALA A 81 -17.27 -16.52 0.56
C ALA A 81 -16.06 -17.09 1.32
N THR A 82 -15.68 -18.33 1.01
CA THR A 82 -14.41 -18.89 1.51
C THR A 82 -13.23 -18.17 0.87
N ARG A 83 -12.04 -18.22 1.48
CA ARG A 83 -10.82 -17.61 0.91
C ARG A 83 -10.59 -18.01 -0.55
N LYS A 84 -10.78 -19.30 -0.87
CA LYS A 84 -10.57 -19.83 -2.24
C LYS A 84 -11.57 -19.25 -3.23
N ASP A 85 -12.84 -19.17 -2.85
CA ASP A 85 -13.91 -18.67 -3.72
C ASP A 85 -13.83 -17.14 -3.88
N ALA A 86 -13.43 -16.42 -2.83
CA ALA A 86 -13.27 -14.97 -2.81
C ALA A 86 -12.04 -14.46 -3.57
N THR A 87 -11.06 -15.33 -3.86
CA THR A 87 -9.74 -14.94 -4.42
C THR A 87 -9.88 -14.14 -5.71
N SER A 88 -10.68 -14.63 -6.66
CA SER A 88 -10.86 -13.95 -7.96
C SER A 88 -11.54 -12.58 -7.82
N THR A 89 -12.50 -12.46 -6.91
CA THR A 89 -13.22 -11.22 -6.61
C THR A 89 -12.32 -10.21 -5.89
N CYS A 90 -11.49 -10.69 -4.96
CA CYS A 90 -10.49 -9.86 -4.27
C CYS A 90 -9.47 -9.26 -5.24
N TYR A 91 -8.88 -10.06 -6.12
CA TYR A 91 -7.96 -9.53 -7.13
C TYR A 91 -8.64 -8.57 -8.09
N ARG A 92 -9.91 -8.82 -8.45
CA ARG A 92 -10.68 -7.87 -9.26
C ARG A 92 -10.88 -6.53 -8.54
N MET A 93 -11.17 -6.55 -7.24
CA MET A 93 -11.27 -5.35 -6.40
C MET A 93 -9.94 -4.61 -6.31
N LEU A 94 -8.82 -5.32 -6.10
CA LEU A 94 -7.48 -4.73 -6.07
C LEU A 94 -7.08 -4.10 -7.40
N VAL A 95 -7.35 -4.78 -8.53
CA VAL A 95 -7.10 -4.22 -9.87
C VAL A 95 -7.97 -2.99 -10.10
N TYR A 96 -9.24 -3.03 -9.71
CA TYR A 96 -10.13 -1.88 -9.83
C TYR A 96 -9.62 -0.66 -9.03
N LEU A 97 -9.28 -0.87 -7.75
CA LEU A 97 -8.66 0.15 -6.90
C LEU A 97 -7.39 0.72 -7.53
N LYS A 98 -6.49 -0.14 -8.04
CA LYS A 98 -5.26 0.27 -8.72
C LYS A 98 -5.52 1.19 -9.89
N TYR A 99 -6.49 0.85 -10.75
CA TYR A 99 -6.85 1.68 -11.90
C TYR A 99 -7.36 3.04 -11.45
N CYS A 100 -8.30 3.08 -10.51
CA CYS A 100 -8.83 4.34 -9.97
C CYS A 100 -7.73 5.21 -9.34
N PHE A 101 -6.84 4.60 -8.54
CA PHE A 101 -5.72 5.29 -7.92
C PHE A 101 -4.71 5.83 -8.93
N GLN A 102 -4.52 5.16 -10.07
CA GLN A 102 -3.68 5.65 -11.17
C GLN A 102 -4.39 6.68 -12.08
N GLY A 103 -5.67 6.97 -11.83
CA GLY A 103 -6.48 7.86 -12.67
C GLY A 103 -6.94 7.22 -13.98
N LEU A 104 -6.95 5.90 -14.06
CA LEU A 104 -7.41 5.12 -15.20
C LEU A 104 -8.86 4.67 -15.00
N ALA A 105 -9.65 4.70 -16.07
CA ALA A 105 -11.00 4.12 -16.03
C ALA A 105 -10.91 2.59 -16.02
N PHE A 106 -11.84 1.96 -15.30
CA PHE A 106 -12.03 0.51 -15.28
C PHE A 106 -13.44 0.16 -15.79
N PRO A 107 -13.59 -0.90 -16.61
CA PRO A 107 -12.55 -1.77 -17.18
C PRO A 107 -11.56 -1.05 -18.10
N PRO A 108 -10.39 -1.65 -18.41
CA PRO A 108 -9.39 -1.03 -19.26
C PRO A 108 -9.94 -0.68 -20.64
N GLY A 109 -9.42 0.39 -21.26
CA GLY A 109 -9.82 0.83 -22.61
C GLY A 109 -10.89 1.91 -22.65
N HIS A 110 -11.40 2.36 -21.49
CA HIS A 110 -12.46 3.37 -21.38
C HIS A 110 -11.93 4.76 -20.99
N GLY A 111 -10.65 5.03 -21.26
CA GLY A 111 -10.01 6.32 -21.00
C GLY A 111 -9.51 6.51 -19.57
N THR A 112 -9.55 7.76 -19.11
CA THR A 112 -9.01 8.20 -17.81
C THR A 112 -10.08 8.88 -16.98
N ILE A 113 -9.94 8.83 -15.65
CA ILE A 113 -10.78 9.60 -14.74
C ILE A 113 -10.42 11.09 -14.88
N PRO A 114 -11.39 12.01 -15.03
CA PRO A 114 -11.10 13.44 -15.12
C PRO A 114 -10.28 13.94 -13.92
N ARG A 115 -9.26 14.78 -14.18
CA ARG A 115 -8.35 15.29 -13.13
C ARG A 115 -9.08 15.97 -11.98
N ALA A 116 -10.11 16.76 -12.30
CA ALA A 116 -10.96 17.45 -11.32
C ALA A 116 -11.66 16.49 -10.33
N GLN A 117 -11.90 15.24 -10.74
CA GLN A 117 -12.58 14.24 -9.92
C GLN A 117 -11.62 13.26 -9.25
N LEU A 118 -10.40 13.11 -9.77
CA LEU A 118 -9.44 12.09 -9.34
C LEU A 118 -9.16 12.15 -7.84
N HIS A 119 -8.99 13.34 -7.28
CA HIS A 119 -8.73 13.51 -5.84
C HIS A 119 -9.94 13.08 -4.99
N ALA A 120 -11.14 13.47 -5.38
CA ALA A 120 -12.37 13.08 -4.70
C ALA A 120 -12.56 11.56 -4.71
N VAL A 121 -12.33 10.91 -5.86
CA VAL A 121 -12.39 9.45 -6.00
C VAL A 121 -11.33 8.79 -5.12
N ARG A 122 -10.07 9.20 -5.17
CA ARG A 122 -9.01 8.63 -4.31
C ARG A 122 -9.39 8.70 -2.83
N LYS A 123 -9.85 9.87 -2.39
CA LYS A 123 -10.26 10.11 -1.00
C LYS A 123 -11.42 9.21 -0.61
N GLU A 124 -12.45 9.12 -1.45
CA GLU A 124 -13.61 8.26 -1.21
C GLU A 124 -13.23 6.78 -1.10
N LEU A 125 -12.42 6.27 -2.03
CA LEU A 125 -12.02 4.86 -2.04
C LEU A 125 -11.09 4.52 -0.86
N LEU A 126 -10.17 5.42 -0.49
CA LEU A 126 -9.34 5.26 0.70
C LEU A 126 -10.17 5.32 1.99
N GLN A 127 -11.15 6.24 2.06
CA GLN A 127 -12.07 6.30 3.20
C GLN A 127 -12.88 5.00 3.30
N PHE A 128 -13.39 4.49 2.19
CA PHE A 128 -14.05 3.19 2.16
C PHE A 128 -13.13 2.07 2.67
N MET A 129 -11.85 2.05 2.31
CA MET A 129 -10.89 1.06 2.84
C MET A 129 -10.70 1.15 4.37
N LEU A 130 -10.85 2.34 4.95
CA LEU A 130 -10.70 2.60 6.39
C LEU A 130 -12.00 2.45 7.18
N GLU A 131 -13.14 2.32 6.51
CA GLU A 131 -14.44 2.16 7.17
C GLU A 131 -14.56 0.81 7.87
N ASP A 132 -15.15 0.85 9.07
CA ASP A 132 -15.46 -0.33 9.86
C ASP A 132 -16.62 -1.10 9.20
N SER A 133 -16.38 -2.33 8.75
CA SER A 133 -17.47 -3.22 8.31
C SER A 133 -17.93 -4.17 9.41
N LYS A 134 -19.18 -4.63 9.26
CA LYS A 134 -19.74 -5.68 10.11
C LYS A 134 -18.92 -6.96 9.89
N MET A 135 -18.31 -7.47 10.96
CA MET A 135 -17.58 -8.74 10.94
C MET A 135 -18.53 -9.89 10.58
N LEU A 136 -18.24 -10.59 9.46
CA LEU A 136 -19.06 -11.71 9.00
C LEU A 136 -18.33 -13.07 9.06
N THR A 137 -16.99 -13.10 9.10
CA THR A 137 -16.23 -14.37 9.06
C THR A 137 -15.40 -14.62 10.31
N SER A 138 -15.56 -15.83 10.87
CA SER A 138 -14.78 -16.32 12.01
C SER A 138 -13.32 -16.61 11.67
N GLU A 139 -12.98 -16.80 10.39
CA GLU A 139 -11.61 -17.14 9.93
C GLU A 139 -10.68 -15.92 9.94
N VAL A 140 -11.18 -14.79 9.44
CA VAL A 140 -10.50 -13.49 9.48
C VAL A 140 -10.14 -13.16 10.94
N PHE A 141 -11.06 -13.37 11.88
CA PHE A 141 -10.84 -13.13 13.32
C PHE A 141 -9.69 -13.94 13.94
N LYS A 142 -9.39 -15.15 13.45
CA LYS A 142 -8.26 -15.95 13.98
C LYS A 142 -6.90 -15.36 13.59
N GLY A 143 -6.82 -14.67 12.45
CA GLY A 143 -5.58 -14.05 11.97
C GLY A 143 -5.30 -12.69 12.61
N PHE A 144 -6.34 -11.92 12.97
CA PHE A 144 -6.12 -10.62 13.58
C PHE A 144 -5.98 -10.72 15.11
N SER A 145 -4.93 -10.09 15.64
CA SER A 145 -4.74 -9.97 17.09
C SER A 145 -6.00 -9.35 17.69
N SER A 146 -6.59 -10.03 18.68
CA SER A 146 -7.93 -9.80 19.24
C SER A 146 -8.12 -8.46 19.97
N SER A 147 -7.21 -7.51 19.78
CA SER A 147 -7.15 -6.21 20.46
C SER A 147 -7.95 -5.10 19.76
N SER A 148 -8.23 -5.25 18.46
CA SER A 148 -9.01 -4.26 17.70
C SER A 148 -10.47 -4.70 17.57
N GLY A 149 -11.36 -4.08 18.35
CA GLY A 149 -12.82 -4.23 18.15
C GLY A 149 -13.34 -3.64 16.83
N LYS A 150 -12.43 -3.17 15.96
CA LYS A 150 -12.68 -2.57 14.65
C LYS A 150 -12.03 -3.41 13.57
N CYS A 151 -12.79 -3.74 12.52
CA CYS A 151 -12.30 -4.43 11.33
C CYS A 151 -12.50 -3.53 10.11
N PRO A 152 -11.56 -2.63 9.82
CA PRO A 152 -11.57 -1.85 8.60
C PRO A 152 -11.65 -2.74 7.35
N ASN A 153 -12.25 -2.24 6.27
CA ASN A 153 -12.37 -2.98 5.00
C ASN A 153 -11.02 -3.44 4.43
N ILE A 154 -9.94 -2.68 4.66
CA ILE A 154 -8.57 -3.04 4.28
C ILE A 154 -8.08 -4.33 4.94
N CYS A 155 -8.61 -4.73 6.11
CA CYS A 155 -8.25 -5.99 6.77
C CYS A 155 -8.49 -7.20 5.87
N TYR A 156 -9.64 -7.25 5.19
CA TYR A 156 -9.98 -8.36 4.31
C TYR A 156 -9.00 -8.44 3.14
N LEU A 157 -8.60 -7.30 2.58
CA LEU A 157 -7.65 -7.26 1.47
C LEU A 157 -6.26 -7.72 1.91
N LEU A 158 -5.77 -7.23 3.05
CA LEU A 158 -4.48 -7.65 3.62
C LEU A 158 -4.44 -9.14 3.95
N TRP A 159 -5.51 -9.68 4.55
CA TRP A 159 -5.63 -11.11 4.85
C TRP A 159 -5.66 -11.98 3.60
N MET A 160 -6.29 -11.49 2.52
CA MET A 160 -6.33 -12.19 1.24
C MET A 160 -4.94 -12.22 0.59
N ASP A 161 -4.34 -11.04 0.39
CA ASP A 161 -3.03 -10.83 -0.22
C ASP A 161 -2.40 -9.53 0.29
N THR A 162 -1.43 -9.64 1.20
CA THR A 162 -0.78 -8.49 1.85
C THR A 162 0.07 -7.69 0.85
N GLU A 163 0.92 -8.35 0.06
CA GLU A 163 1.81 -7.68 -0.88
C GLU A 163 1.02 -6.89 -1.93
N ALA A 164 0.06 -7.54 -2.60
CA ALA A 164 -0.74 -6.89 -3.64
C ALA A 164 -1.56 -5.72 -3.08
N THR A 165 -2.12 -5.86 -1.88
CA THR A 165 -2.88 -4.78 -1.23
C THR A 165 -2.00 -3.57 -0.95
N LEU A 166 -0.81 -3.77 -0.38
CA LEU A 166 0.11 -2.68 -0.05
C LEU A 166 0.62 -1.96 -1.31
N GLU A 167 0.88 -2.70 -2.40
CA GLU A 167 1.25 -2.11 -3.70
C GLU A 167 0.11 -1.28 -4.32
N VAL A 168 -1.14 -1.74 -4.19
CA VAL A 168 -2.31 -0.96 -4.63
C VAL A 168 -2.45 0.30 -3.80
N VAL A 169 -2.27 0.24 -2.49
CA VAL A 169 -2.32 1.42 -1.61
C VAL A 169 -1.22 2.42 -1.97
N LYS A 170 0.01 1.97 -2.28
CA LYS A 170 1.09 2.87 -2.75
C LYS A 170 0.69 3.65 -3.99
N CYS A 171 -0.07 3.05 -4.92
CA CYS A 171 -0.56 3.72 -6.12
C CYS A 171 -1.46 4.92 -5.80
N ALA A 172 -2.18 4.92 -4.67
CA ALA A 172 -3.02 6.04 -4.25
C ALA A 172 -2.22 7.30 -3.92
N PHE A 173 -0.93 7.14 -3.59
CA PHE A 173 -0.04 8.21 -3.12
C PHE A 173 1.16 8.46 -4.05
N ALA A 174 1.21 7.83 -5.22
CA ALA A 174 2.39 7.81 -6.09
C ALA A 174 2.62 9.09 -6.93
N GLN A 175 1.63 9.99 -7.04
CA GLN A 175 1.73 11.19 -7.88
C GLN A 175 2.53 12.34 -7.26
N GLU A 176 3.07 12.17 -6.06
CA GLU A 176 3.95 13.14 -5.42
C GLU A 176 5.39 12.66 -5.59
N ASN A 177 6.19 13.42 -6.36
CA ASN A 177 7.57 13.10 -6.70
C ASN A 177 8.35 12.53 -5.50
N PHE A 178 8.67 11.24 -5.55
CA PHE A 178 9.68 10.63 -4.68
C PHE A 178 11.05 11.13 -5.12
N GLU A 179 11.37 12.40 -4.86
CA GLU A 179 12.76 12.83 -4.96
C GLU A 179 13.47 12.49 -3.65
N PRO A 180 14.34 11.47 -3.62
CA PRO A 180 15.35 11.39 -2.58
C PRO A 180 16.20 12.65 -2.76
N THR A 181 16.26 13.46 -1.72
CA THR A 181 16.96 14.74 -1.74
C THR A 181 18.45 14.48 -1.94
N SER A 182 18.86 14.44 -3.21
CA SER A 182 20.25 14.46 -3.65
C SER A 182 20.44 15.75 -4.41
N SER A 183 21.34 16.56 -3.88
CA SER A 183 21.64 17.92 -4.30
C SER A 183 22.12 17.98 -5.75
N THR A 184 21.39 18.70 -6.61
CA THR A 184 21.98 19.65 -7.58
C THR A 184 20.89 20.56 -8.13
N LEU A 185 20.97 21.86 -7.82
CA LEU A 185 20.23 22.90 -8.52
C LEU A 185 20.91 23.13 -9.87
N ASP A 186 20.19 22.93 -10.99
CA ASP A 186 20.35 23.77 -12.18
C ASP A 186 19.18 23.64 -13.18
N ALA A 187 18.68 24.82 -13.56
CA ALA A 187 18.07 25.24 -14.83
C ALA A 187 16.71 24.69 -15.37
N SER A 188 15.65 25.46 -15.09
CA SER A 188 14.81 26.25 -16.03
C SER A 188 13.78 25.62 -17.01
N VAL A 189 12.57 26.24 -16.97
CA VAL A 189 11.47 26.38 -17.97
C VAL A 189 10.55 25.14 -18.12
N SER A 190 9.21 25.19 -18.09
CA SER A 190 8.21 26.20 -18.52
C SER A 190 7.03 26.34 -17.55
N LYS A 191 6.53 27.57 -17.39
CA LYS A 191 5.21 27.87 -16.83
C LYS A 191 4.17 27.70 -17.94
N ASP A 192 3.21 26.83 -17.74
CA ASP A 192 1.89 26.92 -18.36
C ASP A 192 0.83 26.81 -17.26
N GLU A 193 -0.24 27.58 -17.47
CA GLU A 193 -1.16 28.12 -16.49
C GLU A 193 -2.30 27.17 -16.07
N GLU A 194 -2.88 27.51 -14.91
CA GLU A 194 -4.23 27.18 -14.43
C GLU A 194 -4.61 25.71 -14.16
N ASP A 195 -4.42 25.28 -12.90
CA ASP A 195 -5.26 24.27 -12.25
C ASP A 195 -5.61 24.74 -10.83
N THR A 196 -6.72 25.46 -10.70
CA THR A 196 -7.33 25.83 -9.41
C THR A 196 -8.17 24.66 -8.90
N ASP A 197 -7.53 23.72 -8.20
CA ASP A 197 -8.09 22.96 -7.05
C ASP A 197 -7.03 21.99 -6.47
N ILE A 198 -5.86 22.53 -6.12
CA ILE A 198 -4.85 21.76 -5.38
C ILE A 198 -5.32 21.71 -3.91
N GLU A 199 -6.08 20.67 -3.54
CA GLU A 199 -6.18 20.27 -2.12
C GLU A 199 -4.75 20.19 -1.56
N SER A 200 -4.52 20.83 -0.41
CA SER A 200 -3.16 20.98 0.11
C SER A 200 -2.52 19.61 0.35
N PRO A 201 -1.20 19.47 0.16
CA PRO A 201 -0.47 18.23 0.45
C PRO A 201 -0.72 17.70 1.88
N ASP A 202 -1.14 18.58 2.79
CA ASP A 202 -1.52 18.25 4.16
C ASP A 202 -2.75 17.31 4.24
N SER A 203 -3.77 17.47 3.38
CA SER A 203 -4.97 16.63 3.43
C SER A 203 -4.68 15.17 3.04
N GLN A 204 -3.81 14.97 2.04
CA GLN A 204 -3.39 13.64 1.59
C GLN A 204 -2.47 12.97 2.61
N ASN A 205 -1.57 13.73 3.24
CA ASN A 205 -0.72 13.21 4.31
C ASN A 205 -1.53 12.79 5.55
N ILE A 206 -2.63 13.48 5.88
CA ILE A 206 -3.55 13.05 6.96
C ILE A 206 -4.22 11.72 6.62
N LEU A 207 -4.66 11.54 5.38
CA LEU A 207 -5.29 10.30 4.95
C LEU A 207 -4.28 9.15 4.89
N LEU A 208 -3.07 9.40 4.38
CA LEU A 208 -1.96 8.46 4.41
C LEU A 208 -1.61 8.04 5.84
N GLN A 209 -1.51 8.99 6.77
CA GLN A 209 -1.27 8.69 8.18
C GLN A 209 -2.38 7.79 8.74
N SER A 210 -3.64 8.07 8.39
CA SER A 210 -4.78 7.24 8.83
C SER A 210 -4.69 5.80 8.30
N VAL A 211 -4.21 5.62 7.06
CA VAL A 211 -3.95 4.29 6.48
C VAL A 211 -2.81 3.58 7.18
N VAL A 212 -1.69 4.27 7.41
CA VAL A 212 -0.53 3.72 8.12
C VAL A 212 -0.90 3.32 9.55
N ASP A 213 -1.62 4.18 10.27
CA ASP A 213 -2.10 3.91 11.63
C ASP A 213 -3.05 2.72 11.67
N ALA A 214 -3.96 2.61 10.70
CA ALA A 214 -4.85 1.45 10.59
C ALA A 214 -4.03 0.16 10.40
N ILE A 215 -3.06 0.14 9.49
CA ILE A 215 -2.20 -1.04 9.26
C ILE A 215 -1.38 -1.40 10.51
N ILE A 216 -0.78 -0.39 11.16
CA ILE A 216 -0.06 -0.55 12.43
C ILE A 216 -0.96 -1.19 13.49
N HIS A 217 -2.21 -0.71 13.60
CA HIS A 217 -3.17 -1.21 14.58
C HIS A 217 -3.65 -2.63 14.26
N ILE A 218 -3.92 -2.93 12.99
CA ILE A 218 -4.37 -4.25 12.51
C ILE A 218 -3.36 -5.34 12.82
N VAL A 219 -2.09 -5.08 12.52
CA VAL A 219 -0.97 -6.01 12.75
C VAL A 219 -0.51 -5.95 14.20
N GLY A 220 -0.91 -4.89 14.91
CA GLY A 220 -0.63 -4.67 16.31
C GLY A 220 0.78 -4.17 16.59
N LEU A 221 1.51 -3.61 15.62
CA LEU A 221 2.94 -3.24 15.72
C LEU A 221 3.31 -2.41 16.97
N GLU A 222 2.33 -1.79 17.63
CA GLU A 222 2.48 -1.16 18.95
C GLU A 222 2.74 -2.13 20.12
N ASN A 223 2.56 -3.44 19.92
CA ASN A 223 2.83 -4.46 20.92
C ASN A 223 4.31 -4.89 20.85
N GLU A 224 4.97 -4.89 22.00
CA GLU A 224 6.41 -5.18 22.11
C GLU A 224 6.76 -6.64 21.77
N ALA A 225 5.80 -7.57 21.91
CA ALA A 225 6.02 -9.01 21.78
C ALA A 225 5.87 -9.58 20.36
N ILE A 226 5.34 -8.81 19.40
CA ILE A 226 4.92 -9.36 18.09
C ILE A 226 6.07 -10.01 17.33
N HIS A 227 7.26 -9.41 17.37
CA HIS A 227 8.39 -9.96 16.63
C HIS A 227 9.00 -11.21 17.29
N SER A 228 8.85 -11.43 18.62
CA SER A 228 9.33 -12.69 19.20
C SER A 228 8.43 -13.87 18.82
N VAL A 229 7.17 -13.61 18.50
CA VAL A 229 6.21 -14.63 18.05
C VAL A 229 6.41 -14.95 16.58
N VAL A 230 6.57 -13.94 15.71
CA VAL A 230 6.71 -14.14 14.24
C VAL A 230 8.09 -14.67 13.84
N VAL A 231 9.17 -14.27 14.54
CA VAL A 231 10.55 -14.73 14.23
C VAL A 231 11.03 -15.85 15.16
N GLY A 232 10.35 -16.10 16.27
CA GLY A 232 10.63 -17.23 17.17
C GLY A 232 10.05 -18.57 16.70
N THR A 233 9.12 -18.55 15.73
CA THR A 233 8.63 -19.74 15.02
C THR A 233 9.47 -19.99 13.76
N ALA A 234 10.74 -20.33 13.96
CA ALA A 234 11.45 -21.09 12.94
C ALA A 234 10.89 -22.53 12.98
N GLU A 235 10.55 -23.06 11.80
CA GLU A 235 10.32 -24.49 11.53
C GLU A 235 8.97 -25.11 11.93
N SER A 236 7.86 -24.40 11.69
CA SER A 236 6.60 -25.09 11.39
C SER A 236 6.01 -24.51 10.12
N GLU A 237 6.31 -25.15 8.98
CA GLU A 237 5.95 -24.74 7.61
C GLU A 237 4.42 -24.67 7.34
N GLU A 238 3.55 -24.76 8.34
CA GLU A 238 2.09 -24.83 8.15
C GLU A 238 1.30 -24.08 9.25
N SER A 239 1.74 -22.90 9.69
CA SER A 239 0.83 -22.01 10.42
C SER A 239 -0.05 -21.27 9.41
N GLU A 240 -1.29 -21.74 9.20
CA GLU A 240 -2.35 -21.05 8.43
C GLU A 240 -2.75 -19.67 9.02
N LEU A 241 -2.12 -19.24 10.11
CA LEU A 241 -2.42 -17.98 10.79
C LEU A 241 -1.70 -16.81 10.10
N TRP A 242 -2.47 -15.91 9.50
CA TRP A 242 -1.98 -14.58 9.09
C TRP A 242 -1.70 -13.73 10.34
N PRO A 243 -0.71 -12.82 10.35
CA PRO A 243 0.29 -12.58 9.30
C PRO A 243 1.43 -13.62 9.34
N SER A 244 1.86 -14.08 8.17
CA SER A 244 3.10 -14.86 8.04
C SER A 244 4.35 -13.98 8.22
N VAL A 245 5.53 -14.60 8.29
CA VAL A 245 6.82 -13.87 8.28
C VAL A 245 6.96 -12.99 7.04
N SER A 246 6.48 -13.48 5.89
CA SER A 246 6.48 -12.75 4.63
C SER A 246 5.52 -11.55 4.69
N ASP A 247 4.28 -11.76 5.15
CA ASP A 247 3.29 -10.68 5.29
C ASP A 247 3.80 -9.57 6.22
N PHE A 248 4.38 -9.97 7.36
CA PHE A 248 4.99 -9.04 8.30
C PHE A 248 6.11 -8.22 7.67
N GLY A 249 6.97 -8.86 6.85
CA GLY A 249 8.02 -8.18 6.09
C GLY A 249 7.47 -7.11 5.15
N HIS A 250 6.46 -7.46 4.32
CA HIS A 250 5.82 -6.51 3.42
C HIS A 250 5.20 -5.32 4.16
N ILE A 251 4.55 -5.57 5.30
CA ILE A 251 3.96 -4.52 6.15
C ILE A 251 5.04 -3.58 6.70
N VAL A 252 6.13 -4.12 7.24
CA VAL A 252 7.20 -3.32 7.82
C VAL A 252 7.90 -2.50 6.74
N GLU A 253 8.16 -3.08 5.56
CA GLU A 253 8.70 -2.36 4.39
C GLU A 253 7.77 -1.22 3.95
N PHE A 254 6.46 -1.45 3.90
CA PHE A 254 5.49 -0.43 3.55
C PHE A 254 5.49 0.74 4.54
N VAL A 255 5.47 0.47 5.86
CA VAL A 255 5.50 1.53 6.88
C VAL A 255 6.85 2.26 6.83
N SER A 256 7.96 1.52 6.76
CA SER A 256 9.31 2.07 6.66
C SER A 256 9.47 3.01 5.46
N PHE A 257 8.92 2.63 4.31
CA PHE A 257 8.89 3.47 3.12
C PHE A 257 8.26 4.84 3.43
N PHE A 258 7.02 4.92 3.91
CA PHE A 258 6.38 6.22 4.14
C PHE A 258 7.01 7.04 5.27
N VAL A 259 7.57 6.39 6.29
CA VAL A 259 8.29 7.07 7.37
C VAL A 259 9.62 7.65 6.87
N SER A 260 10.39 6.90 6.10
CA SER A 260 11.68 7.34 5.55
C SER A 260 11.53 8.53 4.57
N TYR A 261 10.39 8.65 3.89
CA TYR A 261 10.08 9.80 3.04
C TYR A 261 9.37 10.95 3.79
N LYS A 262 9.27 10.90 5.13
CA LYS A 262 8.62 11.93 5.97
C LYS A 262 7.15 12.17 5.60
N ARG A 263 6.45 11.16 5.10
CA ARG A 263 5.03 11.22 4.75
C ARG A 263 4.12 10.60 5.80
N ALA A 264 4.68 9.78 6.68
CA ALA A 264 4.01 9.23 7.85
C ALA A 264 4.91 9.29 9.08
N ASN A 265 4.29 9.36 10.26
CA ASN A 265 4.93 9.26 11.56
C ASN A 265 4.81 7.84 12.10
N ALA A 266 5.79 7.43 12.92
CA ALA A 266 5.79 6.15 13.61
C ALA A 266 6.18 6.34 15.07
N SER A 267 5.61 5.52 15.96
CA SER A 267 6.00 5.50 17.37
C SER A 267 7.39 4.88 17.57
N GLN A 268 8.00 5.11 18.73
CA GLN A 268 9.28 4.49 19.09
C GLN A 268 9.24 2.96 19.03
N ARG A 269 8.08 2.36 19.30
CA ARG A 269 7.88 0.90 19.24
C ARG A 269 7.84 0.40 17.80
N VAL A 270 7.09 1.08 16.93
CA VAL A 270 7.04 0.76 15.51
C VAL A 270 8.43 0.94 14.87
N LEU A 271 9.14 2.02 15.20
CA LEU A 271 10.52 2.26 14.76
C LEU A 271 11.48 1.14 15.20
N LYS A 272 11.34 0.64 16.43
CA LYS A 272 12.12 -0.50 16.92
C LYS A 272 11.90 -1.74 16.05
N HIS A 273 10.67 -2.04 15.65
CA HIS A 273 10.36 -3.17 14.76
C HIS A 273 10.91 -2.96 13.35
N ILE A 274 10.78 -1.74 12.79
CA ILE A 274 11.36 -1.38 11.48
C ILE A 274 12.87 -1.60 11.48
N LEU A 275 13.58 -1.00 12.44
CA LEU A 275 15.04 -1.08 12.51
C LEU A 275 15.52 -2.52 12.73
N LYS A 276 14.82 -3.30 13.56
CA LYS A 276 15.12 -4.71 13.74
C LYS A 276 14.93 -5.52 12.45
N TYR A 277 13.84 -5.28 11.71
CA TYR A 277 13.59 -5.94 10.43
C TYR A 277 14.68 -5.60 9.39
N LEU A 278 14.97 -4.31 9.19
CA LEU A 278 15.97 -3.84 8.21
C LEU A 278 17.39 -4.33 8.51
N THR A 279 17.72 -4.57 9.78
CA THR A 279 19.04 -5.07 10.19
C THR A 279 19.12 -6.60 10.15
N SER A 280 17.98 -7.31 10.25
CA SER A 280 17.91 -8.77 10.17
C SER A 280 17.69 -9.33 8.76
N SER A 281 17.15 -8.52 7.85
CA SER A 281 16.86 -8.94 6.47
C SER A 281 18.16 -9.05 5.68
N THR A 282 18.61 -10.29 5.49
CA THR A 282 19.65 -10.60 4.51
C THR A 282 19.04 -10.44 3.12
N THR A 283 19.50 -9.47 2.35
CA THR A 283 18.89 -9.13 1.06
C THR A 283 19.04 -10.28 0.07
N SER A 284 17.89 -10.72 -0.46
CA SER A 284 17.79 -11.16 -1.84
C SER A 284 18.17 -9.98 -2.74
N TYR A 285 19.13 -10.17 -3.65
CA TYR A 285 19.52 -9.18 -4.64
C TYR A 285 18.35 -8.89 -5.59
N ASP A 286 17.49 -7.94 -5.22
CA ASP A 286 16.56 -7.29 -6.14
C ASP A 286 17.10 -5.89 -6.44
N ASP A 287 17.60 -5.69 -7.67
CA ASP A 287 18.26 -4.46 -8.12
C ASP A 287 17.37 -3.19 -8.00
N LYS A 288 16.07 -3.35 -7.75
CA LYS A 288 15.12 -2.24 -7.58
C LYS A 288 14.95 -1.74 -6.14
N LYS A 289 15.34 -2.52 -5.13
CA LYS A 289 15.16 -2.13 -3.72
C LYS A 289 16.38 -1.35 -3.21
N MET A 290 16.14 -0.24 -2.51
CA MET A 290 17.21 0.50 -1.86
C MET A 290 17.92 -0.40 -0.84
N PRO A 291 19.28 -0.39 -0.77
CA PRO A 291 19.99 -1.19 0.23
C PRO A 291 19.51 -0.88 1.66
N PRO A 292 19.32 -1.89 2.53
CA PRO A 292 18.76 -1.69 3.88
C PRO A 292 19.53 -0.66 4.71
N GLN A 293 20.86 -0.61 4.58
CA GLN A 293 21.68 0.42 5.22
C GLN A 293 21.31 1.83 4.76
N LYS A 294 21.06 2.05 3.46
CA LYS A 294 20.63 3.36 2.94
C LYS A 294 19.25 3.76 3.47
N GLU A 295 18.36 2.79 3.68
CA GLU A 295 17.05 3.00 4.32
C GLU A 295 17.17 3.41 5.78
N VAL A 296 18.01 2.71 6.54
CA VAL A 296 18.32 3.08 7.94
C VAL A 296 18.91 4.49 8.02
N LEU A 297 19.83 4.85 7.12
CA LEU A 297 20.40 6.20 7.07
C LEU A 297 19.33 7.26 6.73
N GLN A 298 18.42 6.97 5.80
CA GLN A 298 17.31 7.85 5.47
C GLN A 298 16.37 8.04 6.67
N LEU A 299 16.05 6.95 7.39
CA LEU A 299 15.27 7.02 8.63
C LEU A 299 15.95 7.91 9.68
N PHE A 300 17.27 7.80 9.87
CA PHE A 300 18.00 8.65 10.82
C PHE A 300 17.99 10.13 10.45
N ASN A 301 17.87 10.46 9.17
CA ASN A 301 17.77 11.85 8.72
C ASN A 301 16.38 12.46 8.97
N VAL A 302 15.34 11.63 9.01
CA VAL A 302 13.94 12.08 9.17
C VAL A 302 13.49 12.01 10.62
N VAL A 303 13.87 10.96 11.34
CA VAL A 303 13.39 10.67 12.70
C VAL A 303 14.37 11.23 13.74
N PRO A 304 13.90 12.04 14.71
CA PRO A 304 14.73 12.56 15.79
C PRO A 304 15.43 11.44 16.59
N GLN A 305 16.66 11.71 17.04
CA GLN A 305 17.42 10.77 17.89
C GLN A 305 16.77 10.47 19.23
N THR A 306 15.83 11.31 19.68
CA THR A 306 15.03 11.07 20.89
C THR A 306 14.06 9.91 20.75
N ASP A 307 13.74 9.52 19.51
CA ASP A 307 12.64 8.60 19.20
C ASP A 307 13.13 7.16 19.01
N TRP A 308 14.43 6.92 19.14
CA TRP A 308 15.01 5.58 19.10
C TRP A 308 16.16 5.43 20.10
N ASN A 309 16.27 4.23 20.67
CA ASN A 309 17.33 3.93 21.63
C ASN A 309 18.66 3.72 20.89
N SER A 310 19.55 4.70 21.00
CA SER A 310 20.81 4.66 20.25
C SER A 310 21.74 3.51 20.60
N ASP A 311 21.72 2.97 21.84
CA ASP A 311 22.57 1.83 22.22
C ASP A 311 22.04 0.53 21.60
N TYR A 312 20.72 0.37 21.66
CA TYR A 312 20.05 -0.77 21.03
C TYR A 312 20.26 -0.78 19.51
N VAL A 313 20.05 0.36 18.85
CA VAL A 313 20.17 0.47 17.40
C VAL A 313 21.63 0.33 16.95
N LEU A 314 22.59 0.84 17.72
CA LEU A 314 24.02 0.64 17.43
C LEU A 314 24.40 -0.84 17.41
N ASN A 315 23.93 -1.62 18.39
CA ASN A 315 24.20 -3.07 18.42
C ASN A 315 23.60 -3.77 17.19
N LEU A 316 22.36 -3.44 16.81
CA LEU A 316 21.75 -3.99 15.59
C LEU A 316 22.55 -3.64 14.32
N CYS A 317 23.01 -2.39 14.19
CA CYS A 317 23.82 -1.97 13.04
C CYS A 317 25.21 -2.62 13.02
N LEU A 318 25.81 -2.89 14.19
CA LEU A 318 27.08 -3.60 14.27
C LEU A 318 26.94 -5.07 13.83
N ASP A 319 25.87 -5.73 14.30
CA ASP A 319 25.53 -7.11 13.93
C ASP A 319 25.25 -7.25 12.42
N ALA A 320 24.58 -6.25 11.83
CA ALA A 320 24.28 -6.19 10.40
C ALA A 320 25.45 -5.65 9.53
N HIS A 321 26.57 -5.26 10.14
CA HIS A 321 27.72 -4.62 9.48
C HIS A 321 27.38 -3.33 8.72
N PHE A 322 26.41 -2.54 9.21
CA PHE A 322 26.02 -1.26 8.62
C PHE A 322 26.97 -0.13 9.05
N HIS A 323 28.17 -0.13 8.47
CA HIS A 323 29.29 0.71 8.87
C HIS A 323 29.00 2.23 8.86
N GLN A 324 28.29 2.75 7.86
CA GLN A 324 27.95 4.18 7.83
C GLN A 324 26.92 4.55 8.91
N ALA A 325 25.96 3.66 9.19
CA ALA A 325 24.95 3.87 10.22
C ALA A 325 25.61 3.91 11.61
N CYS A 326 26.52 2.96 11.89
CA CYS A 326 27.35 2.99 13.10
C CYS A 326 28.16 4.29 13.21
N GLY A 327 28.83 4.71 12.12
CA GLY A 327 29.59 5.95 12.07
C GLY A 327 28.74 7.19 12.38
N MET A 328 27.51 7.25 11.88
CA MET A 328 26.57 8.34 12.16
C MET A 328 26.17 8.37 13.64
N ILE A 329 25.86 7.21 14.24
CA ILE A 329 25.49 7.11 15.65
C ILE A 329 26.67 7.55 16.55
N TYR A 330 27.88 7.07 16.27
CA TYR A 330 29.07 7.47 17.02
C TYR A 330 29.39 8.97 16.88
N THR A 331 29.19 9.53 15.69
CA THR A 331 29.36 10.96 15.43
C THR A 331 28.41 11.78 16.29
N ALA A 332 27.14 11.40 16.36
CA ALA A 332 26.14 12.06 17.19
C ALA A 332 26.47 11.99 18.69
N ARG A 333 27.11 10.91 19.12
CA ARG A 333 27.58 10.70 20.51
C ARG A 333 28.90 11.40 20.85
N ASN A 334 29.48 12.18 19.92
CA ASN A 334 30.82 12.77 20.04
C ASN A 334 31.96 11.74 20.23
N GLN A 335 31.75 10.49 19.84
CA GLN A 335 32.76 9.42 19.89
C GLN A 335 33.56 9.39 18.59
N ASN A 336 34.39 10.41 18.38
CA ASN A 336 35.04 10.67 17.08
C ASN A 336 35.95 9.53 16.59
N LEU A 337 36.67 8.85 17.48
CA LEU A 337 37.55 7.72 17.10
C LEU A 337 36.74 6.51 16.63
N ALA A 338 35.67 6.14 17.34
CA ALA A 338 34.79 5.04 16.97
C ALA A 338 34.00 5.34 15.69
N ALA A 339 33.61 6.59 15.49
CA ALA A 339 32.98 7.06 14.25
C ALA A 339 33.93 6.89 13.06
N LEU A 340 35.18 7.35 13.18
CA LEU A 340 36.18 7.21 12.12
C LEU A 340 36.46 5.73 11.81
N ASP A 341 36.68 4.91 12.83
CA ASP A 341 36.92 3.47 12.64
C ASP A 341 35.75 2.77 11.92
N SER A 342 34.51 3.16 12.25
CA SER A 342 33.33 2.64 11.58
C SER A 342 33.27 3.06 10.10
N TYR A 343 33.50 4.35 9.79
CA TYR A 343 33.52 4.80 8.38
C TYR A 343 34.67 4.20 7.56
N MET A 344 35.82 3.94 8.19
CA MET A 344 36.96 3.30 7.51
C MET A 344 36.73 1.82 7.18
N LYS A 345 35.82 1.15 7.90
CA LYS A 345 35.41 -0.24 7.61
C LYS A 345 34.49 -0.36 6.41
N ASP A 346 33.88 0.74 5.96
CA ASP A 346 33.09 0.76 4.74
C ASP A 346 33.99 0.74 3.50
N THR A 347 34.18 -0.47 2.96
CA THR A 347 34.99 -0.70 1.76
C THR A 347 34.27 -0.30 0.47
N MET A 348 32.94 -0.17 0.49
CA MET A 348 32.12 0.11 -0.70
C MET A 348 32.05 1.61 -0.98
N GLU A 349 31.90 2.44 0.06
CA GLU A 349 31.80 3.89 -0.06
C GLU A 349 32.80 4.61 0.88
N PRO A 350 34.13 4.42 0.68
CA PRO A 350 35.18 4.89 1.60
C PRO A 350 35.27 6.43 1.70
N TYR A 351 34.66 7.15 0.75
CA TYR A 351 34.64 8.61 0.74
C TYR A 351 33.93 9.21 1.97
N HIS A 352 33.03 8.47 2.64
CA HIS A 352 32.36 8.93 3.86
C HIS A 352 33.35 9.18 5.02
N ALA A 353 34.43 8.39 5.11
CA ALA A 353 35.50 8.63 6.08
C ALA A 353 36.19 9.98 5.83
N PHE A 354 36.46 10.31 4.55
CA PHE A 354 37.04 11.60 4.17
C PHE A 354 36.11 12.77 4.47
N ILE A 355 34.80 12.64 4.19
CA ILE A 355 33.80 13.67 4.53
C ILE A 355 33.79 13.91 6.04
N PHE A 356 33.82 12.85 6.84
CA PHE A 356 33.84 12.96 8.30
C PHE A 356 35.10 13.69 8.80
N ILE A 357 36.29 13.31 8.34
CA ILE A 357 37.55 13.97 8.70
C ILE A 357 37.51 15.45 8.33
N ASN A 358 37.10 15.78 7.10
CA ASN A 358 37.04 17.16 6.64
C ASN A 358 36.06 18.01 7.48
N LYS A 359 34.88 17.47 7.81
CA LYS A 359 33.92 18.14 8.70
C LYS A 359 34.51 18.41 10.09
N LYS A 360 35.29 17.48 10.65
CA LYS A 360 35.94 17.67 11.96
C LYS A 360 37.09 18.67 11.90
N LEU A 361 37.86 18.68 10.82
CA LEU A 361 38.92 19.68 10.61
C LEU A 361 38.37 21.10 10.49
N LEU A 362 37.21 21.28 9.86
CA LEU A 362 36.54 22.59 9.76
C LEU A 362 35.94 23.10 11.09
N GLN A 363 35.85 22.24 12.12
CA GLN A 363 35.35 22.60 13.45
C GLN A 363 36.47 22.94 14.44
N LEU A 364 37.73 22.75 14.05
CA LEU A 364 38.93 23.17 14.77
C LEU A 364 39.32 24.59 14.36
#